data_AF-A0A967WW10-F1
#
_entry.id   AF-A0A967WW10-F1
#
_cell.length_a   1.000
_cell.length_b   1.000
_cell.length_c   1.000
_cell.angle_alpha   90.00
_cell.angle_beta   90.00
_cell.angle_gamma   90.00
#
_symmetry.space_group_name_H-M   'P 1'
#
loop_
_entity.id
_entity.type
_entity.pdbx_description
1 polymer ?
#
loop_
_entity_poly.entity_id
_entity_poly.type
_entity_poly.pdbx_seq_one_letter_code
_entity_poly.pdbx_strand_id
1 'polypeptide(L)'
;MVKGRNYRTRGFFAASLGLVAVLALGLLLGACGSKEDESSVTGTVIYRERIALPDDAVVTVQLQDVSKQDVKAAVMGEQLIKTEGKQVPIDYAVPYDEDAIDERFTYSVSARIEDGAGKLLFISDTVIPVITRDNPSKDVEILVVSVASP
;
A
#
# COMPACT_ATOMS: atom_id res chain seq x y z
N MET A 1 24.43 -78.35 5.52
CA MET A 1 25.86 -78.63 5.70
C MET A 1 26.64 -77.33 5.47
N VAL A 2 27.37 -76.85 6.50
CA VAL A 2 28.41 -75.80 6.51
C VAL A 2 27.98 -74.36 6.10
N LYS A 3 27.72 -73.39 6.98
CA LYS A 3 28.56 -72.65 7.97
C LYS A 3 29.32 -71.45 7.35
N GLY A 4 29.08 -70.26 7.90
CA GLY A 4 30.19 -69.35 8.26
C GLY A 4 30.19 -67.93 7.71
N ARG A 5 29.76 -66.99 8.57
CA ARG A 5 30.46 -65.77 9.02
C ARG A 5 31.01 -64.75 7.99
N ASN A 6 30.44 -63.55 8.12
CA ASN A 6 31.02 -62.22 7.93
C ASN A 6 32.53 -62.12 8.23
N TYR A 7 33.25 -61.34 7.41
CA TYR A 7 34.38 -60.54 7.88
C TYR A 7 34.40 -59.16 7.19
N ARG A 8 34.20 -58.13 8.03
CA ARG A 8 34.55 -56.73 7.80
C ARG A 8 36.07 -56.60 7.64
N THR A 9 36.52 -55.70 6.78
CA THR A 9 37.73 -54.89 7.04
C THR A 9 37.52 -53.48 6.49
N ARG A 10 37.63 -52.51 7.38
CA ARG A 10 37.62 -51.07 7.11
C ARG A 10 39.09 -50.63 7.00
N GLY A 11 39.39 -49.63 6.18
CA GLY A 11 40.47 -48.71 6.51
C GLY A 11 41.22 -48.03 5.37
N PHE A 12 40.97 -46.71 5.26
CA PHE A 12 41.96 -45.63 5.14
C PHE A 12 42.96 -45.64 3.98
N PHE A 13 42.73 -44.78 2.99
CA PHE A 13 43.79 -43.97 2.37
C PHE A 13 43.26 -42.56 2.11
N ALA A 14 43.79 -41.59 2.85
CA ALA A 14 43.64 -40.16 2.61
C ALA A 14 44.92 -39.65 1.95
N ALA A 15 44.81 -38.90 0.86
CA ALA A 15 45.81 -37.90 0.45
C ALA A 15 45.24 -36.98 -0.63
N SER A 16 44.97 -35.75 -0.21
CA SER A 16 44.92 -34.46 -0.94
C SER A 16 45.56 -34.39 -2.33
N LEU A 17 44.84 -33.82 -3.30
CA LEU A 17 45.22 -32.67 -4.15
C LEU A 17 44.14 -32.49 -5.24
N GLY A 18 43.58 -31.29 -5.42
CA GLY A 18 42.77 -31.01 -6.62
C GLY A 18 41.70 -29.94 -6.47
N LEU A 19 42.12 -28.74 -6.09
CA LEU A 19 41.34 -27.50 -6.09
C LEU A 19 40.97 -27.06 -7.53
N VAL A 20 39.96 -27.64 -8.17
CA VAL A 20 39.32 -27.05 -9.36
C VAL A 20 37.85 -27.50 -9.46
N ALA A 21 36.94 -26.53 -9.39
CA ALA A 21 35.51 -26.55 -9.77
C ALA A 21 34.55 -26.14 -8.64
N VAL A 22 34.76 -24.96 -8.04
CA VAL A 22 33.79 -24.27 -7.16
C VAL A 22 33.10 -23.09 -7.89
N LEU A 23 33.07 -23.07 -9.22
CA LEU A 23 32.63 -21.90 -9.99
C LEU A 23 31.63 -22.24 -11.10
N ALA A 24 30.52 -22.89 -10.74
CA ALA A 24 29.35 -22.90 -11.60
C ALA A 24 28.06 -23.01 -10.79
N LEU A 25 27.17 -22.04 -11.00
CA LEU A 25 25.73 -22.02 -10.68
C LEU A 25 25.28 -21.44 -9.32
N GLY A 26 25.87 -20.29 -8.93
CA GLY A 26 25.30 -19.39 -7.92
C GLY A 26 24.62 -18.16 -8.52
N LEU A 27 23.66 -18.33 -9.46
CA LEU A 27 22.97 -17.21 -10.15
C LEU A 27 21.45 -17.45 -10.27
N LEU A 28 20.75 -17.57 -9.15
CA LEU A 28 19.26 -17.57 -9.12
C LEU A 28 18.68 -16.73 -7.96
N LEU A 29 19.42 -15.74 -7.46
CA LEU A 29 18.97 -14.83 -6.41
C LEU A 29 19.10 -13.38 -6.88
N GLY A 30 17.99 -12.78 -7.31
CA GLY A 30 17.89 -11.33 -7.46
C GLY A 30 17.19 -10.84 -8.72
N ALA A 31 15.90 -11.11 -8.88
CA ALA A 31 15.05 -10.38 -9.82
C ALA A 31 13.57 -10.47 -9.42
N CYS A 32 13.13 -9.56 -8.55
CA CYS A 32 11.94 -8.73 -8.74
C CYS A 32 11.88 -7.75 -7.56
N GLY A 33 12.74 -6.74 -7.60
CA GLY A 33 12.48 -5.49 -6.92
C GLY A 33 12.21 -4.48 -8.02
N SER A 34 11.03 -4.55 -8.64
CA SER A 34 10.53 -3.41 -9.41
C SER A 34 10.47 -2.27 -8.41
N LYS A 35 11.34 -1.28 -8.57
CA LYS A 35 11.03 0.08 -8.14
C LYS A 35 9.84 0.45 -9.02
N GLU A 36 8.64 0.21 -8.53
CA GLU A 36 7.50 0.99 -9.00
C GLU A 36 7.83 2.42 -8.56
N ASP A 37 7.87 3.34 -9.50
CA ASP A 37 7.97 4.76 -9.20
C ASP A 37 6.65 5.14 -8.51
N GLU A 38 6.55 4.82 -7.22
CA GLU A 38 5.37 5.08 -6.39
C GLU A 38 5.27 6.58 -6.13
N SER A 39 4.56 7.27 -7.02
CA SER A 39 4.09 8.61 -6.71
C SER A 39 2.95 8.56 -5.72
N SER A 40 2.72 9.69 -5.07
CA SER A 40 1.71 9.79 -4.03
C SER A 40 0.93 11.09 -4.11
N VAL A 41 -0.37 11.02 -3.87
CA VAL A 41 -1.17 12.20 -3.58
C VAL A 41 -1.08 12.47 -2.08
N THR A 42 -0.60 13.66 -1.70
CA THR A 42 -0.39 14.01 -0.29
C THR A 42 -1.22 15.20 0.13
N GLY A 43 -1.55 15.27 1.42
CA GLY A 43 -2.25 16.40 1.99
C GLY A 43 -2.80 16.10 3.37
N THR A 44 -3.92 16.75 3.72
CA THR A 44 -4.54 16.64 5.05
C THR A 44 -6.04 16.38 4.95
N VAL A 45 -6.56 15.60 5.88
CA VAL A 45 -8.00 15.45 6.13
C VAL A 45 -8.40 16.36 7.27
N ILE A 46 -9.43 17.18 7.05
CA ILE A 46 -9.97 18.14 8.02
C ILE A 46 -11.50 18.06 8.11
N TYR A 47 -12.07 18.56 9.20
CA TYR A 47 -13.50 18.85 9.31
C TYR A 47 -13.73 20.14 10.10
N ARG A 48 -14.88 20.78 9.90
CA ARG A 48 -15.21 22.10 10.51
C ARG A 48 -15.80 22.00 11.91
N GLU A 49 -16.35 20.85 12.26
CA GLU A 49 -17.04 20.61 13.52
C GLU A 49 -16.03 20.57 14.69
N ARG A 50 -16.46 21.01 15.87
CA ARG A 50 -15.63 20.96 17.10
C ARG A 50 -15.94 19.71 17.91
N ILE A 51 -15.91 18.56 17.25
CA ILE A 51 -16.16 17.25 17.85
C ILE A 51 -14.84 16.47 17.82
N ALA A 52 -14.54 15.74 18.89
CA ALA A 52 -13.37 14.89 18.94
C ALA A 52 -13.62 13.59 18.17
N LEU A 53 -12.64 13.14 17.39
CA LEU A 53 -12.64 11.79 16.85
C LEU A 53 -12.50 10.77 17.99
N PRO A 54 -13.22 9.65 17.94
CA PRO A 54 -12.92 8.49 18.79
C PRO A 54 -11.46 8.05 18.63
N ASP A 55 -10.88 7.52 19.71
CA ASP A 55 -9.48 7.07 19.72
C ASP A 55 -9.23 5.89 18.77
N ASP A 56 -10.28 5.12 18.46
CA ASP A 56 -10.28 3.95 17.57
C ASP A 56 -10.72 4.28 16.14
N ALA A 57 -10.85 5.56 15.78
CA ALA A 57 -11.27 5.96 14.45
C ALA A 57 -10.26 5.56 13.36
N VAL A 58 -10.78 5.25 12.18
CA VAL A 58 -10.00 4.89 10.99
C VAL A 58 -10.38 5.84 9.86
N VAL A 59 -9.37 6.55 9.34
CA VAL A 59 -9.50 7.36 8.13
C VAL A 59 -9.11 6.51 6.94
N THR A 60 -9.98 6.44 5.94
CA THR A 60 -9.68 5.81 4.65
C THR A 60 -9.67 6.89 3.59
N VAL A 61 -8.54 7.06 2.91
CA VAL A 61 -8.36 8.00 1.80
C VAL A 61 -8.18 7.21 0.51
N GLN A 62 -8.94 7.55 -0.53
CA GLN A 62 -8.89 6.86 -1.82
C GLN A 62 -8.62 7.85 -2.95
N LEU A 63 -7.68 7.49 -3.82
CA LEU A 63 -7.53 8.10 -5.15
C LEU A 63 -8.39 7.34 -6.14
N GLN A 64 -9.21 8.05 -6.90
CA GLN A 64 -10.23 7.46 -7.78
C GLN A 64 -10.21 8.09 -9.18
N ASP A 65 -10.42 7.27 -10.20
CA ASP A 65 -10.77 7.73 -11.56
C ASP A 65 -12.27 8.03 -11.63
N VAL A 66 -12.58 9.31 -11.83
CA VAL A 66 -13.94 9.87 -11.94
C VAL A 66 -14.25 10.37 -13.36
N SER A 67 -13.52 9.89 -14.36
CA SER A 67 -13.77 10.21 -15.78
C SER A 67 -15.14 9.70 -16.27
N LYS A 68 -15.68 8.66 -15.63
CA LYS A 68 -16.98 8.06 -15.95
C LYS A 68 -17.98 8.34 -14.83
N GLN A 69 -19.13 8.91 -15.18
CA GLN A 69 -20.14 9.33 -14.21
C GLN A 69 -21.19 8.27 -13.91
N ASP A 70 -21.42 7.31 -14.81
CA ASP A 70 -22.51 6.33 -14.72
C ASP A 70 -22.09 4.99 -14.09
N VAL A 71 -20.86 4.89 -13.59
CA VAL A 71 -20.28 3.66 -13.03
C VAL A 71 -19.56 3.94 -11.73
N LYS A 72 -19.34 2.90 -10.93
CA LYS A 72 -18.49 2.99 -9.75
C LYS A 72 -17.08 3.43 -10.18
N ALA A 73 -16.56 4.47 -9.54
CA ALA A 73 -15.21 4.97 -9.76
C ALA A 73 -14.17 3.87 -9.50
N ALA A 74 -13.15 3.79 -10.35
CA ALA A 74 -12.04 2.86 -10.17
C ALA A 74 -11.10 3.42 -9.10
N VAL A 75 -10.71 2.60 -8.13
CA VAL A 75 -9.76 3.00 -7.08
C VAL A 75 -8.35 2.78 -7.60
N MET A 76 -7.60 3.87 -7.73
CA MET A 76 -6.21 3.86 -8.20
C MET A 76 -5.21 3.67 -7.05
N GLY A 77 -5.60 4.05 -5.84
CA GLY A 77 -4.81 3.92 -4.63
C GLY A 77 -5.66 4.13 -3.39
N GLU A 78 -5.26 3.51 -2.29
CA GLU A 78 -5.94 3.62 -1.01
C GLU A 78 -4.92 3.68 0.13
N GLN A 79 -5.22 4.51 1.13
CA GLN A 79 -4.51 4.53 2.39
C GLN A 79 -5.50 4.41 3.55
N LEU A 80 -5.22 3.48 4.46
CA LEU A 80 -5.90 3.36 5.75
C LEU A 80 -5.02 3.91 6.86
N ILE A 81 -5.58 4.81 7.67
CA ILE A 81 -4.88 5.50 8.76
C ILE A 81 -5.69 5.28 10.05
N LYS A 82 -5.12 4.56 11.00
CA LYS A 82 -5.66 4.51 12.37
C LYS A 82 -5.30 5.82 13.06
N THR A 83 -6.29 6.52 13.61
CA THR A 83 -6.04 7.82 14.26
C THR A 83 -5.28 7.64 15.57
N GLU A 84 -5.55 6.58 16.32
CA GLU A 84 -4.90 6.29 17.61
C GLU A 84 -4.97 7.51 18.56
N GLY A 85 -6.14 8.17 18.60
CA GLY A 85 -6.38 9.39 19.39
C GLY A 85 -5.91 10.69 18.72
N LYS A 86 -5.23 10.64 17.57
CA LYS A 86 -4.88 11.84 16.80
C LYS A 86 -6.14 12.55 16.33
N GLN A 87 -6.12 13.88 16.43
CA GLN A 87 -7.20 14.76 15.99
C GLN A 87 -6.78 15.46 14.69
N VAL A 88 -7.76 15.96 13.94
CA VAL A 88 -7.50 16.71 12.70
C VAL A 88 -6.63 17.96 12.95
N PRO A 89 -5.79 18.36 11.97
CA PRO A 89 -5.60 17.75 10.65
C PRO A 89 -4.88 16.40 10.69
N ILE A 90 -5.34 15.45 9.87
CA ILE A 90 -4.71 14.12 9.71
C ILE A 90 -3.97 14.07 8.38
N ASP A 91 -2.65 13.93 8.41
CA ASP A 91 -1.83 13.83 7.20
C ASP A 91 -2.07 12.51 6.45
N TYR A 92 -2.10 12.57 5.13
CA TYR A 92 -2.20 11.39 4.26
C TYR A 92 -1.20 11.47 3.09
N ALA A 93 -0.88 10.29 2.56
CA ALA A 93 -0.08 10.05 1.37
C ALA A 93 -0.60 8.77 0.68
N VAL A 94 -1.47 8.93 -0.30
CA VAL A 94 -2.03 7.80 -1.07
C VAL A 94 -1.08 7.46 -2.21
N PRO A 95 -0.40 6.29 -2.18
CA PRO A 95 0.47 5.86 -3.26
C PRO A 95 -0.37 5.46 -4.49
N TYR A 96 0.19 5.68 -5.68
CA TYR A 96 -0.37 5.27 -6.96
C TYR A 96 0.72 4.99 -7.99
N ASP A 97 0.38 4.17 -8.99
CA ASP A 97 1.22 3.90 -10.15
C ASP A 97 1.06 5.03 -11.18
N GLU A 98 2.14 5.75 -11.49
CA GLU A 98 2.13 6.82 -12.50
C GLU A 98 1.79 6.31 -13.91
N ASP A 99 2.21 5.09 -14.26
CA ASP A 99 1.96 4.52 -15.58
C ASP A 99 0.48 4.19 -15.78
N ALA A 100 -0.30 4.10 -14.69
CA ALA A 100 -1.74 3.90 -14.71
C ALA A 100 -2.54 5.21 -14.88
N ILE A 101 -1.88 6.37 -14.90
CA ILE A 101 -2.51 7.68 -15.09
C ILE A 101 -2.60 8.05 -16.58
N ASP A 102 -3.80 8.36 -17.04
CA ASP A 102 -4.07 8.91 -18.37
C ASP A 102 -4.45 10.39 -18.25
N GLU A 103 -3.68 11.28 -18.87
CA GLU A 103 -3.89 12.73 -18.87
C GLU A 103 -5.28 13.17 -19.40
N ARG A 104 -5.98 12.30 -20.13
CA ARG A 104 -7.33 12.58 -20.62
C ARG A 104 -8.39 12.36 -19.55
N PHE A 105 -8.11 11.56 -18.53
CA PHE A 105 -9.06 11.19 -17.47
C PHE A 105 -9.03 12.18 -16.32
N THR A 106 -10.01 12.09 -15.43
CA THR A 106 -10.13 12.97 -14.26
C THR A 106 -9.97 12.12 -13.02
N TYR A 107 -9.07 12.53 -12.14
CA TYR A 107 -8.82 11.84 -10.88
C TYR A 107 -9.25 12.72 -9.71
N SER A 108 -9.77 12.09 -8.66
CA SER A 108 -10.12 12.79 -7.43
C SER A 108 -9.71 12.00 -6.21
N VAL A 109 -9.41 12.71 -5.13
CA VAL A 109 -9.30 12.10 -3.79
C VAL A 109 -10.62 12.19 -3.04
N SER A 110 -10.91 11.19 -2.23
CA SER A 110 -12.02 11.18 -1.28
C SER A 110 -11.54 10.63 0.06
N ALA A 111 -12.19 11.04 1.15
CA ALA A 111 -11.91 10.50 2.46
C ALA A 111 -13.20 10.15 3.19
N ARG A 112 -13.12 9.10 4.02
CA ARG A 112 -14.15 8.75 5.00
C ARG A 112 -13.48 8.45 6.34
N ILE A 113 -14.23 8.69 7.41
CA ILE A 113 -13.81 8.38 8.77
C ILE A 113 -14.86 7.47 9.39
N GLU A 114 -14.43 6.31 9.84
CA GLU A 114 -15.25 5.30 10.52
C GLU A 114 -14.77 5.14 11.97
N ASP A 115 -15.66 4.74 12.88
CA ASP A 115 -15.24 4.31 14.23
C ASP A 115 -14.62 2.90 14.20
N GLY A 116 -14.11 2.42 15.34
CA GLY A 116 -13.51 1.08 15.43
C GLY A 116 -14.50 -0.07 15.20
N ALA A 117 -15.81 0.20 15.17
CA ALA A 117 -16.86 -0.76 14.83
C ALA A 117 -17.27 -0.70 13.34
N GLY A 118 -16.69 0.21 12.55
CA GLY A 118 -16.99 0.39 11.12
C GLY A 118 -18.20 1.27 10.84
N LYS A 119 -18.68 2.05 11.81
CA LYS A 119 -19.76 3.02 11.59
C LYS A 119 -19.18 4.29 10.96
N LEU A 120 -19.73 4.67 9.81
CA LEU A 120 -19.38 5.93 9.14
C LEU A 120 -19.73 7.14 10.03
N LEU A 121 -18.73 7.98 10.28
CA LEU A 121 -18.85 9.21 11.07
C LEU A 121 -18.77 10.45 10.17
N PHE A 122 -17.78 10.48 9.27
CA PHE A 122 -17.53 11.59 8.36
C PHE A 122 -17.22 11.10 6.94
N ILE A 123 -17.57 11.90 5.94
CA ILE A 123 -17.27 11.61 4.53
C ILE A 123 -17.05 12.91 3.76
N SER A 124 -16.20 12.90 2.74
CA SER A 124 -16.08 13.99 1.77
C SER A 124 -17.31 13.99 0.84
N ASP A 125 -17.96 15.14 0.69
CA ASP A 125 -19.18 15.31 -0.11
C ASP A 125 -18.94 16.09 -1.42
N THR A 126 -17.71 16.52 -1.67
CA THR A 126 -17.30 17.29 -2.85
C THR A 126 -16.24 16.54 -3.66
N VAL A 127 -16.20 16.80 -4.98
CA VAL A 127 -15.16 16.27 -5.86
C VAL A 127 -13.90 17.11 -5.68
N ILE A 128 -12.80 16.45 -5.32
CA ILE A 128 -11.49 17.10 -5.07
C ILE A 128 -10.52 16.61 -6.14
N PRO A 129 -10.39 17.33 -7.28
CA PRO A 129 -9.60 16.88 -8.42
C PRO A 129 -8.10 16.95 -8.14
N VAL A 130 -7.34 16.00 -8.67
CA VAL A 130 -5.89 15.86 -8.47
C VAL A 130 -5.17 15.39 -9.73
N ILE A 131 -3.84 15.55 -9.75
CA ILE A 131 -2.88 15.01 -10.74
C ILE A 131 -2.97 15.66 -12.13
N THR A 132 -4.12 15.57 -12.79
CA THR A 132 -4.32 15.98 -14.20
C THR A 132 -4.96 17.36 -14.32
N ARG A 133 -4.93 17.98 -15.51
CA ARG A 133 -5.54 19.30 -15.78
C ARG A 133 -5.06 20.40 -14.82
N ASP A 134 -3.76 20.45 -14.59
CA ASP A 134 -3.09 21.40 -13.68
C ASP A 134 -3.55 21.30 -12.21
N ASN A 135 -4.22 20.21 -11.82
CA ASN A 135 -4.59 19.98 -10.42
C ASN A 135 -3.39 19.50 -9.61
N PRO A 136 -3.28 19.93 -8.34
CA PRO A 136 -2.17 19.52 -7.48
C PRO A 136 -2.22 18.03 -7.15
N SER A 137 -1.06 17.43 -6.90
CA SER A 137 -0.90 16.12 -6.28
C SER A 137 -0.31 16.20 -4.87
N LYS A 138 0.05 17.40 -4.41
CA LYS A 138 0.65 17.65 -3.09
C LYS A 138 -0.15 18.74 -2.37
N ASP A 139 -0.11 18.69 -1.04
CA ASP A 139 -0.79 19.63 -0.14
C ASP A 139 -2.31 19.75 -0.40
N VAL A 140 -2.93 18.63 -0.79
CA VAL A 140 -4.36 18.57 -1.13
C VAL A 140 -5.20 18.40 0.14
N GLU A 141 -5.95 19.44 0.50
CA GLU A 141 -6.86 19.40 1.63
C GLU A 141 -8.17 18.66 1.30
N ILE A 142 -8.57 17.74 2.15
CA ILE A 142 -9.84 17.02 2.07
C ILE A 142 -10.73 17.45 3.24
N LEU A 143 -11.78 18.18 2.93
CA LEU A 143 -12.83 18.50 3.90
C LEU A 143 -13.84 17.36 3.96
N VAL A 144 -14.03 16.79 5.16
CA VAL A 144 -15.09 15.83 5.44
C VAL A 144 -16.20 16.46 6.29
N VAL A 145 -17.43 15.99 6.07
CA VAL A 145 -18.64 16.44 6.77
C VAL A 145 -19.25 15.28 7.56
N SER A 146 -19.89 15.55 8.70
CA SER A 146 -20.53 14.49 9.47
C SER A 146 -21.76 13.94 8.74
N VAL A 147 -21.94 12.62 8.79
CA VAL A 147 -23.15 11.98 8.22
C VAL A 147 -24.40 12.19 9.07
N ALA A 148 -24.25 12.75 10.27
CA ALA A 148 -25.34 13.05 11.18
C ALA A 148 -25.91 14.47 11.01
N SER A 149 -25.32 15.30 10.13
CA SER A 149 -25.80 16.66 9.87
C SER A 149 -26.82 16.68 8.71
N PRO A 150 -28.08 17.08 8.96
CA PRO A 150 -29.11 17.28 7.93
C PRO A 150 -29.02 18.64 7.23
#